data_AF-A0A1I6HH07-F1
#
_entry.id   AF-A0A1I6HH07-F1
#
_cell.length_a   1.000
_cell.length_b   1.000
_cell.length_c   1.000
_cell.angle_alpha   90.00
_cell.angle_beta   90.00
_cell.angle_gamma   90.00
#
_symmetry.space_group_name_H-M   'P 1'
#
loop_
_entity.id
_entity.type
_entity.pdbx_description
1 polymer ?
#
loop_
_entity_poly.entity_id
_entity_poly.type
_entity_poly.pdbx_seq_one_letter_code
_entity_poly.pdbx_strand_id
1 'polypeptide(L)' 'MTGIQEAKHHDTGYKELFFYPELVQQLIEGFFPEDIAELMDFATLKIHSGHYITPLFEEKIEDVD' A
#
# COMPACT_ATOMS: atom_id res chain seq x y z
N MET A 1 9.74 -30.24 -17.91
CA MET A 1 9.93 -28.85 -18.38
C MET A 1 8.73 -28.05 -17.91
N THR A 2 9.06 -26.93 -17.27
CA THR A 2 8.26 -25.89 -16.60
C THR A 2 7.08 -25.37 -17.43
N GLY A 3 6.04 -24.72 -16.87
CA GLY A 3 5.96 -24.09 -15.56
C GLY A 3 4.51 -23.88 -15.13
N ILE A 4 4.33 -23.83 -13.81
CA ILE A 4 3.10 -23.36 -13.18
C ILE A 4 3.04 -21.86 -13.48
N GLN A 5 2.02 -21.44 -14.20
CA GLN A 5 1.72 -20.02 -14.38
C GLN A 5 1.26 -19.49 -13.00
N GLU A 6 2.18 -18.89 -12.25
CA GLU A 6 1.84 -18.08 -11.08
C GLU A 6 0.81 -17.05 -11.55
N ALA A 7 -0.42 -17.15 -11.06
CA ALA A 7 -1.39 -16.10 -11.26
C ALA A 7 -0.82 -14.87 -10.54
N LYS A 8 -0.38 -13.85 -11.29
CA LYS A 8 -0.09 -12.50 -10.80
C LYS A 8 -1.38 -11.95 -10.17
N HIS A 9 -1.69 -12.41 -8.97
CA HIS A 9 -2.81 -11.94 -8.17
C HIS A 9 -2.34 -10.64 -7.55
N HIS A 10 -2.30 -9.60 -8.37
CA HIS A 10 -2.13 -8.24 -7.88
C HIS A 10 -3.19 -8.05 -6.81
N ASP A 11 -2.76 -7.70 -5.60
CA ASP A 11 -3.64 -7.36 -4.50
C ASP A 11 -4.32 -6.02 -4.84
N THR A 12 -5.26 -6.07 -5.78
CA THR A 12 -6.02 -4.91 -6.27
C THR A 12 -6.80 -4.29 -5.13
N GLY A 13 -7.29 -5.14 -4.21
CA GLY A 13 -7.91 -4.70 -2.97
C GLY A 13 -6.96 -3.85 -2.12
N TYR A 14 -5.73 -4.31 -1.90
CA TYR A 14 -4.76 -3.52 -1.12
C TYR A 14 -4.44 -2.17 -1.77
N LYS A 15 -4.26 -2.11 -3.10
CA LYS A 15 -4.04 -0.83 -3.81
C LYS A 15 -5.23 0.12 -3.69
N GLU A 16 -6.46 -0.40 -3.75
CA GLU A 16 -7.68 0.40 -3.63
C GLU A 16 -7.84 1.02 -2.24
N LEU A 17 -7.45 0.30 -1.17
CA LEU A 17 -7.50 0.82 0.20
C LEU A 17 -6.70 2.11 0.37
N PHE A 18 -5.50 2.21 -0.22
CA PHE A 18 -4.66 3.42 -0.11
C PHE A 18 -5.02 4.52 -1.12
N PHE A 19 -6.02 4.28 -1.97
CA PHE A 19 -6.50 5.28 -2.92
C PHE A 19 -7.50 6.26 -2.29
N TYR A 20 -8.17 5.85 -1.20
CA TYR A 20 -9.15 6.66 -0.48
C TYR A 20 -8.54 7.18 0.83
N PRO A 21 -8.32 8.50 0.97
CA PRO A 21 -7.75 9.11 2.18
C PRO A 21 -8.49 8.73 3.47
N GLU A 22 -9.81 8.57 3.39
CA GLU A 22 -10.66 8.21 4.53
C GLU A 22 -10.32 6.80 5.06
N LEU A 23 -10.02 5.86 4.17
CA LEU A 23 -9.62 4.51 4.57
C LEU A 23 -8.23 4.51 5.20
N VAL A 24 -7.32 5.35 4.68
CA VAL A 24 -5.99 5.53 5.27
C VAL A 24 -6.09 6.15 6.67
N GLN A 25 -6.95 7.14 6.85
CA GLN A 25 -7.22 7.74 8.17
C GLN A 25 -7.77 6.70 9.15
N GLN A 26 -8.80 5.94 8.76
CA GLN A 26 -9.37 4.88 9.60
C GLN A 26 -8.34 3.82 9.97
N LEU A 27 -7.44 3.48 9.05
CA LEU A 27 -6.35 2.54 9.32
C LEU A 27 -5.38 3.10 10.36
N ILE A 28 -5.03 4.39 10.29
CA ILE A 28 -4.15 5.01 11.28
C ILE A 28 -4.84 5.09 12.64
N GLU A 29 -6.07 5.61 12.70
CA GLU A 29 -6.83 5.73 13.95
C GLU A 29 -7.11 4.37 14.61
N GLY A 30 -7.26 3.30 13.82
CA GLY A 30 -7.52 1.94 14.33
C GLY A 30 -6.28 1.20 14.85
N PHE A 31 -5.07 1.62 14.46
CA PHE A 31 -3.83 0.90 14.77
C PHE A 31 -2.83 1.71 15.61
N PHE A 32 -2.86 3.04 15.51
CA PHE A 32 -1.94 3.92 16.24
C PHE A 32 -2.54 4.32 17.58
N PRO A 33 -1.70 4.57 18.60
CA PRO A 33 -2.12 5.30 19.79
C PRO A 33 -2.81 6.62 19.44
N GLU A 34 -3.89 6.94 20.16
CA GLU A 34 -4.73 8.12 19.92
C GLU A 34 -3.92 9.42 19.91
N ASP A 35 -2.98 9.57 20.85
CA ASP A 35 -2.10 10.72 20.97
C ASP A 35 -1.17 10.93 19.76
N ILE A 36 -0.86 9.86 19.02
CA ILE A 36 -0.09 9.95 17.77
C ILE A 36 -1.00 10.26 16.59
N ALA A 37 -2.19 9.64 16.53
CA ALA A 37 -3.15 9.87 15.45
C ALA A 37 -3.62 11.34 15.42
N GLU A 38 -3.86 11.95 16.58
CA GLU A 38 -4.28 13.36 16.72
C GLU A 38 -3.25 14.37 16.19
N LEU A 39 -1.97 13.99 16.11
CA LEU A 39 -0.92 14.87 15.58
C LEU A 39 -0.90 14.91 14.05
N MET A 40 -1.66 14.05 13.37
CA MET A 40 -1.65 13.94 11.92
C MET A 40 -2.68 14.88 11.27
N ASP A 41 -2.26 15.61 10.23
CA ASP A 41 -3.16 16.37 9.37
C ASP A 41 -3.54 15.54 8.13
N PHE A 42 -4.64 14.79 8.24
CA PHE A 42 -5.12 13.92 7.16
C PHE A 42 -5.58 14.69 5.91
N ALA A 43 -5.86 16.00 6.01
CA ALA A 43 -6.19 16.82 4.84
C ALA A 43 -4.98 16.98 3.89
N THR A 44 -3.77 16.65 4.36
CA THR A 44 -2.54 16.68 3.55
C THR A 44 -2.27 15.38 2.79
N LEU A 45 -3.08 14.33 3.01
CA LEU A 45 -2.92 13.06 2.30
C LEU A 45 -3.04 13.26 0.79
N LYS A 46 -2.07 12.70 0.07
CA LYS A 46 -2.01 12.75 -1.40
C LYS A 46 -1.63 11.38 -1.92
N ILE A 47 -2.26 11.00 -3.03
CA ILE A 47 -1.88 9.81 -3.76
C ILE A 47 -0.50 10.06 -4.36
N HIS A 48 0.49 9.29 -3.90
CA HIS A 48 1.82 9.27 -4.47
C HIS A 48 2.00 7.99 -5.28
N SER A 49 2.10 8.13 -6.60
CA SER A 49 2.48 7.04 -7.50
C SER A 49 3.97 6.72 -7.30
N GLY A 50 4.26 5.82 -6.37
CA GLY A 50 5.62 5.35 -6.09
C GLY A 50 5.63 3.84 -5.87
N HIS A 51 6.65 3.17 -6.42
CA HIS A 51 6.92 1.76 -6.12
C HIS A 51 7.83 1.72 -4.89
N TYR A 52 7.26 1.50 -3.72
CA TYR A 52 8.03 1.35 -2.47
C TYR A 52 8.45 -0.11 -2.30
N ILE A 53 9.25 -0.59 -3.25
CA ILE A 53 9.89 -1.91 -3.18
C ILE A 53 11.25 -1.65 -2.53
N THR A 54 11.46 -2.21 -1.34
CA THR A 54 12.79 -2.21 -0.72
C THR A 54 13.77 -2.89 -1.67
N PRO A 55 15.03 -2.43 -1.80
CA PRO A 55 16.01 -3.06 -2.70
C PRO A 55 16.18 -4.57 -2.44
N LEU A 56 15.91 -5.01 -1.21
CA LEU A 56 15.87 -6.41 -0.80
C LEU A 56 14.81 -7.27 -1.53
N PHE A 57 13.88 -6.65 -2.26
CA PHE A 57 12.79 -7.25 -3.01
C PHE A 57 12.77 -6.79 -4.49
N GLU A 58 13.88 -6.27 -5.03
CA GLU A 58 14.01 -5.85 -6.44
C GLU A 58 13.62 -6.96 -7.43
N GLU A 59 13.86 -8.22 -7.10
CA GLU A 59 13.44 -9.38 -7.93
C GLU A 59 11.91 -9.52 -8.07
N LYS A 60 11.12 -8.82 -7.25
CA LYS A 60 9.64 -8.75 -7.38
C LYS A 60 9.14 -7.58 -8.24
N ILE A 61 10.04 -6.76 -8.78
CA ILE A 61 9.67 -5.64 -9.68
C ILE A 61 9.15 -6.16 -11.03
N GLU A 62 9.58 -7.34 -11.49
CA GLU A 62 9.12 -7.93 -12.77
C GLU A 62 7.62 -8.33 -12.78
N ASP A 63 6.93 -8.21 -11.63
CA ASP A 63 5.48 -8.35 -11.59
C ASP A 63 4.73 -7.07 -11.98
N VAL A 64 5.38 -5.91 -12.11
CA VAL A 64 4.77 -4.66 -12.59
C VAL A 64 4.73 -4.64 -14.13
N ASP A 65 3.73 -5.32 -14.71
CA ASP A 65 3.23 -5.09 -16.08
C ASP A 65 1.73 -4.76 -16.01
#